data_AF-A0AA48HFQ8-F1
#
_entry.id   AF-A0AA48HFQ8-F1
#
_cell.length_a   1.000
_cell.length_b   1.000
_cell.length_c   1.000
_cell.angle_alpha   90.00
_cell.angle_beta   90.00
_cell.angle_gamma   90.00
#
_symmetry.space_group_name_H-M   'P 1'
#
loop_
_entity.id
_entity.type
_entity.pdbx_description
1 polymer ?
#
loop_
_entity_poly.entity_id
_entity_poly.type
_entity_poly.pdbx_seq_one_letter_code
_entity_poly.pdbx_strand_id
1 'polypeptide(L)'
;MQYYSFIAASDADLMCLNEAQARSDIQFTVALDSLGELSTLVSLMGSGLSLNLAVNIEGVKEIWGVAEPLAVNQNEEITLLYDKWISASARQDSKNEQAWFQQFLQFVPQFNQAQNPLIILEPKLASPELAIQVGSH
;
A
#
# COMPACT_ATOMS: atom_id res chain seq x y z
N MET A 1 7.46 4.29 -11.01
CA MET A 1 6.47 4.64 -9.98
C MET A 1 5.05 4.16 -10.30
N GLN A 2 4.56 3.30 -9.43
CA GLN A 2 3.22 2.74 -9.30
C GLN A 2 2.80 2.98 -7.84
N TYR A 3 1.50 3.21 -7.62
CA TYR A 3 0.97 3.48 -6.29
C TYR A 3 0.18 2.26 -5.82
N TYR A 4 0.60 1.69 -4.71
CA TYR A 4 -0.05 0.55 -4.09
C TYR A 4 -0.69 1.00 -2.79
N SER A 5 -1.98 0.76 -2.63
CA SER A 5 -2.68 1.08 -1.38
C SER A 5 -2.91 -0.19 -0.57
N PHE A 6 -2.37 -0.23 0.63
CA PHE A 6 -2.67 -1.24 1.63
C PHE A 6 -3.94 -0.82 2.35
N ILE A 7 -5.00 -1.62 2.26
CA ILE A 7 -6.33 -1.32 2.77
C ILE A 7 -6.65 -2.26 3.92
N ALA A 8 -6.93 -1.68 5.08
CA ALA A 8 -7.36 -2.37 6.28
C ALA A 8 -8.90 -2.43 6.37
N ALA A 9 -9.55 -3.14 5.44
CA ALA A 9 -11.00 -3.16 5.32
C ALA A 9 -11.70 -4.15 6.28
N SER A 10 -12.84 -3.74 6.83
CA SER A 10 -13.87 -4.62 7.38
C SER A 10 -14.86 -5.08 6.30
N ASP A 11 -15.76 -6.01 6.64
CA ASP A 11 -16.83 -6.43 5.72
C ASP A 11 -17.74 -5.26 5.27
N ALA A 12 -17.97 -4.28 6.15
CA ALA A 12 -18.76 -3.10 5.83
C ALA A 12 -18.02 -2.19 4.83
N ASP A 13 -16.71 -2.08 4.96
CA ASP A 13 -15.88 -1.24 4.10
C ASP A 13 -15.83 -1.78 2.67
N LEU A 14 -15.90 -3.11 2.47
CA LEU A 14 -15.95 -3.74 1.14
C LEU A 14 -17.04 -3.15 0.24
N MET A 15 -18.18 -2.76 0.82
CA MET A 15 -19.31 -2.17 0.10
C MET A 15 -19.05 -0.72 -0.35
N CYS A 16 -18.17 -0.02 0.38
CA CYS A 16 -17.83 1.38 0.14
C CYS A 16 -16.42 1.55 -0.44
N LEU A 17 -15.72 0.48 -0.80
CA LEU A 17 -14.38 0.56 -1.38
C LEU A 17 -14.34 1.30 -2.73
N ASN A 18 -15.46 1.58 -3.39
CA ASN A 18 -15.47 2.43 -4.58
C ASN A 18 -15.52 3.94 -4.23
N GLU A 19 -15.82 4.28 -2.99
CA GLU A 19 -15.88 5.66 -2.50
C GLU A 19 -14.49 6.09 -2.05
N ALA A 20 -13.86 7.01 -2.79
CA ALA A 20 -12.50 7.48 -2.51
C ALA A 20 -12.33 8.03 -1.08
N GLN A 21 -13.34 8.73 -0.57
CA GLN A 21 -13.33 9.30 0.77
C GLN A 21 -13.43 8.23 1.87
N ALA A 22 -14.18 7.15 1.65
CA ALA A 22 -14.27 6.06 2.62
C ALA A 22 -12.95 5.27 2.67
N ARG A 23 -12.28 5.11 1.54
CA ARG A 23 -10.98 4.42 1.47
C ARG A 23 -9.84 5.19 2.12
N SER A 24 -9.84 6.53 2.06
CA SER A 24 -8.71 7.34 2.55
C SER A 24 -8.41 7.11 4.03
N ASP A 25 -9.41 6.76 4.83
CA ASP A 25 -9.29 6.59 6.28
C ASP A 25 -8.74 5.21 6.68
N ILE A 26 -8.80 4.24 5.76
CA ILE A 26 -8.42 2.84 6.00
C ILE A 26 -7.27 2.38 5.10
N GLN A 27 -6.67 3.29 4.32
CA GLN A 27 -5.60 2.97 3.39
C GLN A 27 -4.27 3.62 3.76
N PHE A 28 -3.18 2.93 3.43
CA PHE A 28 -1.85 3.49 3.38
C PHE A 28 -1.27 3.29 1.99
N THR A 29 -1.07 4.39 1.26
CA THR A 29 -0.55 4.34 -0.11
C THR A 29 0.97 4.44 -0.12
N VAL A 30 1.60 3.53 -0.86
CA VAL A 30 3.04 3.45 -1.06
C VAL A 30 3.39 3.65 -2.52
N ALA A 31 4.46 4.38 -2.79
CA ALA A 31 4.98 4.58 -4.14
C ALA A 31 6.17 3.66 -4.37
N LEU A 32 6.01 2.68 -5.26
CA LEU A 32 7.02 1.68 -5.62
C LEU A 32 7.26 1.71 -7.13
N ASP A 33 8.41 1.29 -7.62
CA ASP A 33 8.73 1.24 -9.03
C ASP A 33 8.09 0.08 -9.78
N SER A 34 7.80 -1.03 -9.09
CA SER A 34 7.23 -2.22 -9.71
C SER A 34 6.50 -3.15 -8.75
N LEU A 35 5.76 -4.10 -9.32
CA LEU A 35 5.20 -5.25 -8.58
C LEU A 35 6.31 -6.10 -7.93
N GLY A 36 7.47 -6.20 -8.58
CA GLY A 36 8.62 -6.90 -8.01
C GLY A 36 9.10 -6.26 -6.71
N GLU A 37 9.08 -4.94 -6.65
CA GLU A 37 9.44 -4.19 -5.43
C GLU A 37 8.37 -4.35 -4.33
N LEU A 38 7.07 -4.37 -4.68
CA LEU A 38 6.00 -4.72 -3.73
C LEU A 38 6.21 -6.11 -3.17
N SER A 39 6.51 -7.09 -4.03
CA SER A 39 6.78 -8.46 -3.60
C SER A 39 7.97 -8.52 -2.65
N THR A 40 9.05 -7.79 -2.93
CA THR A 40 10.21 -7.69 -2.04
C THR A 40 9.82 -7.13 -0.68
N LEU A 41 9.05 -6.04 -0.65
CA LEU A 41 8.57 -5.42 0.60
C LEU A 41 7.80 -6.43 1.46
N VAL A 42 6.81 -7.10 0.86
CA VAL A 42 5.96 -8.09 1.54
C VAL A 42 6.76 -9.31 2.00
N SER A 43 7.70 -9.79 1.19
CA SER A 43 8.58 -10.92 1.54
C SER A 43 9.57 -10.59 2.65
N LEU A 44 10.08 -9.35 2.72
CA LEU A 44 10.92 -8.91 3.83
C LEU A 44 10.17 -8.93 5.17
N MET A 45 8.86 -8.73 5.13
CA MET A 45 7.96 -8.85 6.29
C MET A 45 7.44 -10.28 6.50
N GLY A 46 8.02 -11.28 5.83
CA GLY A 46 7.73 -12.70 6.06
C GLY A 46 6.42 -13.18 5.46
N SER A 47 5.88 -12.51 4.44
CA SER A 47 4.63 -12.91 3.78
C SER A 47 4.79 -13.01 2.25
N GLY A 48 3.77 -13.54 1.59
CA GLY A 48 3.67 -13.63 0.14
C GLY A 48 2.47 -12.85 -0.41
N LEU A 49 2.61 -12.35 -1.64
CA LEU A 49 1.47 -11.79 -2.38
C LEU A 49 0.67 -12.91 -3.04
N SER A 50 -0.65 -12.80 -2.96
CA SER A 50 -1.58 -13.66 -3.70
C SER A 50 -2.56 -12.77 -4.48
N LEU A 51 -2.72 -13.02 -5.78
CA LEU A 51 -3.68 -12.27 -6.58
C LEU A 51 -5.10 -12.61 -6.11
N ASN A 52 -5.89 -11.60 -5.76
CA ASN A 52 -7.26 -11.75 -5.32
C ASN A 52 -8.21 -11.42 -6.48
N LEU A 53 -8.90 -12.45 -6.97
CA LEU A 53 -9.88 -12.34 -8.06
C LEU A 53 -11.34 -12.32 -7.57
N ALA A 54 -11.56 -12.50 -6.26
CA ALA A 54 -12.90 -12.58 -5.68
C ALA A 54 -13.47 -11.19 -5.37
N VAL A 55 -12.60 -10.20 -5.14
CA VAL A 55 -12.97 -8.81 -4.90
C VAL A 55 -12.82 -8.04 -6.21
N ASN A 56 -13.79 -7.18 -6.52
CA ASN A 56 -13.73 -6.29 -7.69
C ASN A 56 -13.97 -4.85 -7.23
N ILE A 57 -12.98 -3.98 -7.47
CA ILE A 57 -13.05 -2.55 -7.13
C ILE A 57 -12.95 -1.78 -8.45
N GLU A 58 -13.88 -0.85 -8.67
CA GLU A 58 -13.96 -0.08 -9.91
C GLU A 58 -12.69 0.74 -10.12
N GLY A 59 -12.15 0.69 -11.35
CA GLY A 59 -10.94 1.41 -11.72
C GLY A 59 -9.63 0.82 -11.18
N VAL A 60 -9.68 -0.19 -10.32
CA VAL A 60 -8.49 -0.88 -9.83
C VAL A 60 -8.11 -1.99 -10.80
N LYS A 61 -6.84 -1.99 -11.22
CA LYS A 61 -6.35 -2.96 -12.22
C LYS A 61 -6.09 -4.34 -11.60
N GLU A 62 -5.50 -4.35 -10.42
CA GLU A 62 -5.03 -5.57 -9.75
C GLU A 62 -5.22 -5.42 -8.24
N ILE A 63 -5.65 -6.51 -7.61
CA ILE A 63 -5.90 -6.61 -6.17
C ILE A 63 -5.13 -7.84 -5.68
N TRP A 64 -4.42 -7.68 -4.58
CA TRP A 64 -3.68 -8.74 -3.91
C TRP A 64 -4.13 -8.88 -2.46
N GLY A 65 -4.05 -10.10 -1.95
CA GLY A 65 -4.03 -10.40 -0.52
C GLY A 65 -2.62 -10.78 -0.07
N VAL A 66 -2.41 -10.80 1.23
CA VAL A 66 -1.20 -11.35 1.86
C VAL A 66 -1.49 -12.77 2.34
N ALA A 67 -0.54 -13.69 2.15
CA ALA A 67 -0.70 -15.08 2.56
C ALA A 67 -0.67 -15.24 4.09
N GLU A 68 0.18 -14.44 4.74
CA GLU A 68 0.34 -14.36 6.19
C GLU A 68 0.30 -12.90 6.68
N PRO A 69 -0.07 -12.65 7.95
CA PRO A 69 0.11 -11.33 8.57
C PRO A 69 1.56 -10.84 8.44
N LEU A 70 1.73 -9.57 8.12
CA LEU A 70 3.04 -8.95 7.93
C LEU A 70 3.75 -8.82 9.29
N ALA A 71 4.99 -9.28 9.40
CA ALA A 71 5.76 -9.19 10.64
C ALA A 71 6.11 -7.73 10.96
N VAL A 72 5.64 -7.23 12.10
CA VAL A 72 6.03 -5.92 12.67
C VAL A 72 6.85 -6.19 13.92
N ASN A 73 8.17 -6.17 13.78
CA ASN A 73 9.05 -6.39 14.91
C ASN A 73 9.45 -5.06 15.58
N GLN A 74 9.78 -5.13 16.87
CA GLN A 74 10.05 -3.97 17.74
C GLN A 74 11.31 -3.19 17.28
N ASN A 75 11.45 -1.94 17.73
CA ASN A 75 12.38 -0.91 17.24
C ASN A 75 13.81 -1.34 16.85
N GLU A 76 14.45 -2.29 17.53
CA GLU A 76 15.79 -2.77 17.16
C GLU A 76 15.82 -3.52 15.81
N GLU A 77 14.71 -4.16 15.43
CA GLU A 77 14.57 -4.84 14.14
C GLU A 77 14.11 -3.88 13.04
N ILE A 78 13.54 -2.72 13.37
CA ILE A 78 13.07 -1.74 12.36
C ILE A 78 14.25 -1.19 11.55
N THR A 79 15.36 -0.82 12.21
CA THR A 79 16.56 -0.35 11.52
C THR A 79 17.12 -1.43 10.60
N LEU A 80 17.23 -2.67 11.09
CA LEU A 80 17.71 -3.80 10.30
C LEU A 80 16.78 -4.12 9.12
N LEU A 81 15.47 -4.00 9.31
CA LEU A 81 14.47 -4.22 8.27
C LEU A 81 14.54 -3.11 7.21
N TYR A 82 14.74 -1.85 7.63
CA TYR A 82 14.96 -0.73 6.73
C TYR A 82 16.26 -0.88 5.93
N ASP A 83 17.36 -1.29 6.57
CA ASP A 83 18.63 -1.54 5.88
C ASP A 83 18.49 -2.66 4.83
N LYS A 84 17.75 -3.72 5.17
CA LYS A 84 17.40 -4.79 4.22
C LYS A 84 16.52 -4.27 3.09
N TRP A 85 15.56 -3.40 3.39
CA TRP A 85 14.69 -2.76 2.41
C TRP A 85 15.50 -1.93 1.42
N ILE A 86 16.36 -1.02 1.90
CA ILE A 86 17.22 -0.20 1.04
C ILE A 86 18.21 -1.06 0.26
N SER A 87 18.72 -2.15 0.83
CA SER A 87 19.65 -3.03 0.11
C SER A 87 18.97 -3.88 -0.97
N ALA A 88 17.72 -4.26 -0.75
CA ALA A 88 16.94 -5.11 -1.67
C ALA A 88 16.14 -4.29 -2.70
N SER A 89 15.86 -3.03 -2.39
CA SER A 89 15.25 -2.07 -3.31
C SER A 89 16.33 -1.22 -3.96
N ALA A 90 16.10 -0.68 -5.16
CA ALA A 90 17.03 0.26 -5.79
C ALA A 90 16.88 1.69 -5.22
N ARG A 91 16.38 1.83 -3.99
CA ARG A 91 15.97 3.12 -3.41
C ARG A 91 17.14 3.83 -2.76
N GLN A 92 17.02 5.15 -2.70
CA GLN A 92 17.99 6.00 -2.02
C GLN A 92 17.71 6.02 -0.53
N ASP A 93 18.73 5.72 0.27
CA ASP A 93 18.68 5.97 1.71
C ASP A 93 18.53 7.47 1.98
N SER A 94 17.42 7.84 2.60
CA SER A 94 17.13 9.22 2.95
C SER A 94 16.24 9.29 4.19
N LYS A 95 16.29 10.42 4.90
CA LYS A 95 15.41 10.67 6.05
C LYS A 95 13.92 10.59 5.68
N ASN A 96 13.57 11.00 4.46
CA ASN A 96 12.19 10.95 3.98
C ASN A 96 11.73 9.50 3.77
N GLU A 97 12.59 8.67 3.16
CA GLU A 97 12.33 7.25 2.94
C GLU A 97 12.23 6.49 4.27
N GLN A 98 13.13 6.78 5.21
CA GLN A 98 13.07 6.21 6.55
C GLN A 98 11.80 6.60 7.31
N ALA A 99 11.40 7.88 7.25
CA ALA A 99 10.16 8.35 7.89
C ALA A 99 8.92 7.70 7.26
N TRP A 100 8.87 7.60 5.93
CA TRP A 100 7.82 6.89 5.21
C TRP A 100 7.75 5.41 5.64
N PHE A 101 8.90 4.73 5.70
CA PHE A 101 8.97 3.32 6.09
C PHE A 101 8.46 3.11 7.53
N GLN A 102 8.81 4.01 8.45
CA GLN A 102 8.30 3.98 9.82
C GLN A 102 6.78 4.20 9.89
N GLN A 103 6.24 5.14 9.12
CA GLN A 103 4.79 5.37 9.05
C GLN A 103 4.06 4.14 8.49
N PHE A 104 4.63 3.51 7.47
CA PHE A 104 4.10 2.26 6.93
C PHE A 104 4.07 1.18 8.02
N LEU A 105 5.17 0.95 8.73
CA LEU A 105 5.23 -0.03 9.83
C LEU A 105 4.24 0.28 10.96
N GLN A 106 3.93 1.54 11.24
CA GLN A 106 2.89 1.92 12.20
C GLN A 106 1.48 1.57 11.73
N PHE A 107 1.23 1.54 10.42
CA PHE A 107 -0.04 1.13 9.82
C PHE A 107 -0.20 -0.39 9.76
N VAL A 108 0.89 -1.16 9.62
CA VAL A 108 0.83 -2.63 9.47
C VAL A 108 0.01 -3.34 10.55
N PRO A 109 0.04 -2.98 11.86
CA PRO A 109 -0.84 -3.59 12.85
C PRO A 109 -2.33 -3.46 12.53
N GLN A 110 -2.76 -2.29 12.03
CA GLN A 110 -4.13 -2.06 11.59
C GLN A 110 -4.46 -2.93 10.38
N PHE A 111 -3.55 -3.01 9.41
CA PHE A 111 -3.68 -3.86 8.24
C PHE A 111 -3.83 -5.34 8.60
N ASN A 112 -2.99 -5.86 9.50
CA ASN A 112 -3.04 -7.26 9.94
C ASN A 112 -4.29 -7.62 10.74
N GLN A 113 -4.91 -6.65 11.43
CA GLN A 113 -6.11 -6.85 12.23
C GLN A 113 -7.40 -6.70 11.41
N ALA A 114 -7.31 -6.22 10.18
CA ALA A 114 -8.45 -6.10 9.28
C ALA A 114 -9.06 -7.47 8.96
N GLN A 115 -10.38 -7.52 8.79
CA GLN A 115 -11.05 -8.75 8.33
C GLN A 115 -10.68 -9.09 6.89
N ASN A 116 -10.48 -8.05 6.07
CA ASN A 116 -10.18 -8.16 4.64
C ASN A 116 -8.95 -7.28 4.30
N PRO A 117 -7.72 -7.73 4.62
CA PRO A 117 -6.50 -7.03 4.23
C PRO A 117 -6.28 -7.14 2.72
N LEU A 118 -6.28 -6.00 2.03
CA LEU A 118 -6.13 -5.94 0.57
C LEU A 118 -5.03 -4.97 0.17
N ILE A 119 -4.31 -5.29 -0.89
CA ILE A 119 -3.37 -4.39 -1.54
C ILE A 119 -3.91 -4.13 -2.94
N ILE A 120 -4.10 -2.87 -3.30
CA ILE A 120 -4.61 -2.51 -4.62
C ILE A 120 -3.57 -1.72 -5.40
N LEU A 121 -3.47 -1.98 -6.70
CA LEU A 121 -2.77 -1.09 -7.61
C LEU A 121 -3.73 0.05 -7.97
N GLU A 122 -3.45 1.23 -7.45
CA GLU A 122 -4.22 2.41 -7.78
C GLU A 122 -4.22 2.63 -9.29
N PRO A 123 -5.37 2.98 -9.89
CA PRO A 123 -5.36 3.49 -11.26
C PRO A 123 -4.34 4.63 -11.31
N LYS A 124 -3.48 4.59 -12.33
CA LYS A 124 -2.57 5.70 -12.61
C LYS A 124 -3.44 6.95 -12.61
N LEU A 125 -3.26 7.83 -11.61
CA LEU A 125 -3.92 9.13 -11.59
C LEU A 125 -3.62 9.72 -12.97
N ALA A 126 -4.63 9.78 -13.84
CA ALA A 126 -4.53 10.62 -15.01
C ALA A 126 -4.28 12.00 -14.41
N SER A 127 -3.10 12.56 -14.68
CA SER A 127 -2.60 13.78 -14.07
C SER A 127 -3.73 14.81 -13.87
N PRO A 128 -3.81 15.52 -12.74
CA PRO A 128 -4.73 16.65 -12.57
C PRO A 128 -4.31 17.88 -13.41
N GLU A 129 -3.83 17.69 -14.64
CA GLU A 129 -3.68 18.76 -15.64
C GLU A 129 -5.00 19.08 -16.37
N LEU A 130 -6.13 18.57 -15.87
CA LEU A 130 -7.47 19.05 -16.23
C LEU A 130 -8.17 19.83 -15.10
N ALA A 131 -7.44 20.19 -14.04
CA ALA A 131 -7.92 21.14 -13.03
C ALA A 131 -7.95 22.62 -13.51
N ILE A 132 -7.63 22.89 -14.79
CA ILE A 132 -7.71 24.24 -15.36
C ILE A 132 -8.43 24.20 -16.71
N GLN A 133 -9.76 24.10 -16.68
CA GLN A 133 -10.60 24.78 -17.68
C GLN A 133 -11.74 25.51 -16.95
N VAL A 134 -11.39 26.70 -16.46
CA VAL A 134 -12.12 27.95 -16.62
C VAL A 134 -13.64 27.81 -16.80
N GLY A 135 -14.35 27.66 -15.68
CA GLY A 135 -15.75 28.07 -15.58
C GLY A 135 -15.84 29.55 -15.24
N SER A 136 -15.44 30.42 -16.16
CA SER A 136 -15.83 31.83 -16.17
C SER A 136 -16.74 32.04 -17.35
N HIS A 137 -18.04 32.12 -17.10
CA HIS A 137 -18.99 32.96 -17.82
C HIS A 137 -20.25 33.15 -17.00
#